data_AF-A0A9N9INW0-F1
#
_entry.id   AF-A0A9N9INW0-F1
#
_cell.length_a   1.000
_cell.length_b   1.000
_cell.length_c   1.000
_cell.angle_alpha   90.00
_cell.angle_beta   90.00
_cell.angle_gamma   90.00
#
_symmetry.space_group_name_H-M   'P 1'
#
loop_
_entity.id
_entity.type
_entity.pdbx_description
1 polymer ?
#
loop_
_entity_poly.entity_id
_entity_poly.type
_entity_poly.pdbx_seq_one_letter_code
_entity_poly.pdbx_strand_id
1 'polypeptide(L)' 'WADEYKPIQIIDPTWYNTITTKITSSKLEIIIKEAPNTKATGPSKISNEMLKHLGPQAKATILNLLNNCLTLYD' A
#
# COMPACT_ATOMS: atom_id res chain seq x y z
N TRP A 1 9.93 25.59 -9.33
CA TRP A 1 9.58 24.33 -8.63
C TRP A 1 9.26 24.58 -7.17
N ALA A 2 10.17 25.11 -6.34
CA ALA A 2 9.93 25.30 -4.90
C ALA A 2 8.66 26.11 -4.56
N ASP A 3 8.36 27.17 -5.32
CA ASP A 3 7.16 27.99 -5.08
C ASP A 3 5.85 27.30 -5.45
N GLU A 4 5.83 26.46 -6.48
CA GLU A 4 4.66 25.70 -6.95
C GLU A 4 4.27 24.56 -6.00
N TYR A 5 5.23 24.07 -5.20
CA TYR A 5 5.00 23.01 -4.21
C TYR A 5 4.86 23.55 -2.78
N LYS A 6 4.67 24.87 -2.62
CA LYS A 6 4.34 25.41 -1.29
C LYS A 6 3.01 24.83 -0.82
N PRO A 7 2.89 24.45 0.47
CA PRO A 7 1.63 23.98 1.02
C PRO A 7 0.51 25.02 0.80
N ILE A 8 -0.60 24.57 0.23
CA ILE A 8 -1.78 25.40 0.04
C ILE A 8 -2.42 25.58 1.43
N GLN A 9 -2.52 26.83 1.90
CA GLN A 9 -2.98 27.14 3.29
C GLN A 9 -4.38 26.62 3.64
N ILE A 10 -5.22 26.35 2.64
CA ILE A 10 -6.57 25.82 2.80
C ILE A 10 -6.56 24.31 3.12
N ILE A 11 -5.47 23.63 2.79
CA ILE A 11 -5.34 22.19 3.05
C ILE A 11 -4.92 21.99 4.50
N ASP A 12 -5.79 21.31 5.25
CA ASP A 12 -5.50 20.90 6.62
C ASP A 12 -4.42 19.80 6.62
N PRO A 13 -3.24 20.03 7.23
CA PRO A 13 -2.18 19.03 7.29
C PRO A 13 -2.60 17.72 7.96
N THR A 14 -3.60 17.76 8.85
CA THR A 14 -4.08 16.58 9.58
C THR A 14 -4.74 15.54 8.68
N TRP A 15 -5.21 15.92 7.49
CA TRP A 15 -5.76 14.98 6.49
C TRP A 15 -4.75 13.91 6.08
N TYR A 16 -3.46 14.23 6.16
CA TYR A 16 -2.37 13.33 5.78
C TYR A 16 -1.89 12.44 6.93
N ASN A 17 -2.32 12.68 8.18
CA ASN A 17 -1.89 11.91 9.35
C ASN A 17 -2.13 10.40 9.21
N THR A 18 -3.11 10.01 8.40
CA THR A 18 -3.48 8.61 8.20
C THR A 18 -2.68 7.92 7.09
N ILE A 19 -2.00 8.67 6.21
CA ILE A 19 -1.35 8.11 5.02
C ILE A 19 -0.14 7.24 5.37
N THR A 20 0.59 7.60 6.42
CA THR A 20 1.76 6.85 6.92
C THR A 20 1.41 5.83 7.99
N THR A 21 0.13 5.61 8.27
CA THR A 21 -0.28 4.63 9.28
C THR A 21 0.03 3.20 8.81
N LYS A 22 0.45 2.36 9.76
CA LYS A 22 0.76 0.96 9.47
C LYS A 22 -0.49 0.22 8.98
N ILE A 23 -0.32 -0.54 7.92
CA ILE A 23 -1.31 -1.46 7.37
C ILE A 23 -1.45 -2.64 8.34
N THR A 24 -2.69 -3.01 8.64
CA THR A 24 -3.03 -4.20 9.43
C THR A 24 -3.15 -5.43 8.54
N SER A 25 -2.96 -6.62 9.12
CA SER A 25 -3.14 -7.90 8.40
C SER A 25 -4.54 -8.04 7.80
N SER A 26 -5.58 -7.73 8.59
CA SER A 26 -6.98 -7.76 8.13
C SER A 26 -7.22 -6.83 6.94
N LYS A 27 -6.65 -5.61 6.96
CA LYS A 27 -6.80 -4.67 5.84
C LYS A 27 -6.12 -5.20 4.58
N LEU A 28 -4.92 -5.77 4.71
CA LEU A 28 -4.21 -6.40 3.59
C LEU A 28 -5.02 -7.56 3.00
N GLU A 29 -5.62 -8.40 3.85
CA GLU A 29 -6.44 -9.53 3.39
C GLU A 29 -7.67 -9.09 2.60
N ILE A 30 -8.38 -8.06 3.08
CA ILE A 30 -9.54 -7.49 2.37
C ILE A 30 -9.11 -6.99 0.99
N ILE A 31 -8.02 -6.21 0.92
CA ILE A 31 -7.52 -5.64 -0.34
C ILE A 31 -7.13 -6.74 -1.32
N ILE A 32 -6.39 -7.76 -0.87
CA ILE A 32 -5.99 -8.89 -1.73
C ILE A 32 -7.23 -9.64 -2.24
N LYS A 33 -8.24 -9.86 -1.38
CA LYS A 33 -9.47 -10.54 -1.75
C LYS A 33 -10.27 -9.78 -2.81
N GLU A 34 -10.38 -8.47 -2.67
CA GLU A 34 -11.12 -7.57 -3.56
C GLU A 34 -10.40 -7.28 -4.88
N ALA A 35 -9.10 -7.56 -4.98
CA ALA A 35 -8.31 -7.30 -6.18
C ALA A 35 -8.88 -8.03 -7.42
N PRO A 36 -9.06 -7.38 -8.58
CA PRO A 36 -9.67 -8.02 -9.75
C PRO A 36 -8.74 -9.06 -10.39
N ASN A 37 -9.26 -10.25 -10.68
CA ASN A 37 -8.49 -11.37 -11.22
C ASN A 37 -7.94 -11.10 -12.63
N THR A 38 -8.72 -10.42 -13.47
CA THR A 38 -8.44 -10.20 -14.89
C THR A 38 -7.58 -8.97 -15.17
N LYS A 39 -6.94 -8.40 -14.12
CA LYS A 39 -6.05 -7.25 -14.30
C LYS A 39 -4.76 -7.68 -14.98
N ALA A 40 -4.31 -6.90 -15.95
CA ALA A 40 -3.02 -7.10 -16.60
C ALA A 40 -1.89 -7.11 -15.56
N THR A 41 -0.97 -8.05 -15.70
CA THR A 41 0.20 -8.15 -14.84
C THR A 41 1.25 -7.13 -15.26
N GLY A 42 2.05 -6.68 -14.29
CA GLY A 42 3.23 -5.86 -14.57
C GLY A 42 4.40 -6.69 -15.10
N PRO A 43 5.59 -6.08 -15.26
CA PRO A 43 6.80 -6.76 -15.74
C PRO A 43 7.19 -8.02 -14.95
N SER A 44 6.84 -8.08 -13.66
CA SER A 44 7.08 -9.24 -12.79
C SER A 44 6.18 -10.44 -13.10
N LYS A 45 5.13 -10.26 -13.91
CA LYS A 45 4.10 -11.26 -14.26
C LYS A 45 3.33 -11.82 -13.05
N ILE A 46 3.41 -11.18 -11.88
CA ILE A 46 2.64 -11.56 -10.69
C ILE A 46 1.20 -11.07 -10.86
N SER A 47 0.24 -11.99 -10.85
CA SER A 47 -1.19 -11.66 -10.95
C SER A 47 -1.85 -11.48 -9.58
N ASN A 48 -2.98 -10.79 -9.57
CA ASN A 48 -3.82 -10.70 -8.37
C ASN A 48 -4.31 -12.08 -7.92
N GLU A 49 -4.54 -13.00 -8.85
CA GLU A 49 -4.90 -14.39 -8.51
C GLU A 49 -3.78 -15.08 -7.72
N MET A 50 -2.51 -14.88 -8.11
CA MET A 50 -1.38 -15.41 -7.34
C MET A 50 -1.36 -14.84 -5.92
N LEU A 51 -1.62 -13.54 -5.76
CA LEU A 51 -1.69 -12.88 -4.44
C LEU A 51 -2.79 -13.47 -3.55
N LYS A 52 -3.96 -13.79 -4.13
CA LYS A 52 -5.09 -14.40 -3.41
C LYS A 52 -4.75 -15.79 -2.85
N HIS A 53 -3.98 -16.57 -3.59
CA HIS A 53 -3.58 -17.94 -3.23
C HIS A 53 -2.33 -18.00 -2.33
N LEU A 54 -1.75 -16.87 -1.94
CA LEU A 54 -0.60 -16.86 -1.04
C LEU A 54 -0.95 -17.44 0.33
N GLY A 55 -0.02 -18.25 0.84
CA GLY A 55 -0.04 -18.71 2.21
C GLY A 55 0.20 -17.59 3.23
N PRO A 56 -0.09 -17.85 4.52
CA PRO A 56 0.00 -16.85 5.58
C PRO A 56 1.40 -16.26 5.76
N GLN A 57 2.46 -17.06 5.61
CA GLN A 57 3.84 -16.56 5.71
C GLN A 57 4.18 -15.55 4.61
N ALA A 58 3.80 -15.83 3.36
CA ALA A 58 4.05 -14.92 2.25
C ALA A 58 3.25 -13.61 2.40
N LYS A 59 2.00 -13.69 2.86
CA LYS A 59 1.18 -12.51 3.19
C LYS A 59 1.83 -11.67 4.31
N ALA A 60 2.40 -12.31 5.34
CA ALA A 60 3.12 -11.63 6.41
C ALA A 60 4.39 -10.93 5.89
N THR A 61 5.15 -11.56 4.98
CA THR A 61 6.31 -10.92 4.34
C THR A 61 5.91 -9.71 3.51
N ILE A 62 4.83 -9.80 2.74
CA ILE A 62 4.29 -8.65 1.98
C ILE A 62 3.86 -7.53 2.93
N LEU A 63 3.16 -7.86 4.02
CA LEU A 63 2.74 -6.88 5.01
C LEU A 63 3.93 -6.12 5.60
N ASN A 64 4.99 -6.85 5.97
CA ASN A 64 6.21 -6.26 6.50
C ASN A 64 6.89 -5.37 5.47
N LEU A 65 7.00 -5.82 4.21
CA LEU A 65 7.56 -5.01 3.12
C LEU A 65 6.79 -3.71 2.94
N LEU A 66 5.46 -3.77 2.84
CA LEU A 66 4.62 -2.59 2.65
C LEU A 66 4.73 -1.62 3.82
N ASN A 67 4.70 -2.13 5.06
CA ASN A 67 4.85 -1.29 6.24
C ASN A 67 6.24 -0.65 6.34
N ASN A 68 7.30 -1.34 5.94
CA ASN A 68 8.64 -0.78 5.88
C ASN A 68 8.75 0.35 4.84
N CYS A 69 8.03 0.27 3.72
CA CYS A 69 7.96 1.37 2.74
C CYS A 69 7.26 2.62 3.30
N LEU A 70 6.34 2.45 4.25
CA LEU A 70 5.62 3.57 4.88
C LEU A 70 6.40 4.23 6.02
N THR A 71 7.41 3.53 6.57
CA THR A 71 8.29 4.03 7.63
C THR A 71 9.56 4.68 7.08
N LEU A 72 9.58 5.15 5.82
CA LEU A 72 10.69 5.93 5.26
C LEU A 72 10.73 7.34 5.87
N TYR A 73 11.07 7.38 7.15
CA TYR A 73 11.52 8.53 7.91
C TYR A 73 12.56 8.01 8.92
N ASP A 74 13.82 8.01 8.50
CA ASP A 74 14.97 8.35 9.34
C ASP A 74 15.67 9.56 8.70
#